data_AF-A0A9D2K3I5-F1
#
_entry.id   AF-A0A9D2K3I5-F1
#
_cell.length_a   1.000
_cell.length_b   1.000
_cell.length_c   1.000
_cell.angle_alpha   90.00
_cell.angle_beta   90.00
_cell.angle_gamma   90.00
#
_symmetry.space_group_name_H-M   'P 1'
#
loop_
_entity.id
_entity.type
_entity.pdbx_description
1 polymer ?
#
loop_
_entity_poly.entity_id
_entity_poly.type
_entity_poly.pdbx_seq_one_letter_code
_entity_poly.pdbx_strand_id
1 'polypeptide(L)'
;MIIYKDKSALYFSVMEGNEEEVYIVEDSSALGKKIQANFPYLELVTENGVLTDVTPIPHTPPDPPPTTEERLSAVEAALLEVILNG
;
A
#
# COMPACT_ATOMS: atom_id res chain seq x y z
N MET A 1 -6.06 -1.37 2.34
CA MET A 1 -6.11 -2.63 3.10
C MET A 1 -6.34 -2.30 4.58
N ILE A 2 -7.41 -2.81 5.17
CA ILE A 2 -7.67 -2.68 6.62
C ILE A 2 -7.51 -4.06 7.26
N ILE A 3 -6.76 -4.15 8.36
CA ILE A 3 -6.64 -5.37 9.15
C ILE A 3 -7.30 -5.20 10.50
N TYR A 4 -8.23 -6.10 10.81
CA TYR A 4 -8.80 -6.25 12.15
C TYR A 4 -8.35 -7.57 12.75
N LYS A 5 -7.95 -7.54 14.03
CA LYS A 5 -7.67 -8.74 14.82
C LYS A 5 -8.79 -8.91 15.85
N ASP A 6 -9.52 -10.01 15.78
CA ASP A 6 -10.45 -10.41 16.84
C ASP A 6 -10.08 -11.80 17.33
N LYS A 7 -9.82 -11.92 18.64
CA LYS A 7 -9.47 -13.08 19.51
C LYS A 7 -8.67 -14.26 18.93
N SER A 8 -8.92 -14.72 17.70
CA SER A 8 -8.29 -15.88 17.05
C SER A 8 -8.13 -15.73 15.53
N ALA A 9 -8.60 -14.63 14.91
CA ALA A 9 -8.59 -14.44 13.46
C ALA A 9 -8.12 -13.03 13.05
N LEU A 10 -7.47 -12.98 11.88
CA LEU A 10 -7.08 -11.78 11.14
C LEU A 10 -8.06 -11.60 9.98
N TYR A 11 -8.66 -10.42 9.91
CA TYR A 11 -9.56 -10.03 8.84
C TYR A 11 -8.82 -9.07 7.91
N PHE A 12 -8.86 -9.30 6.61
CA PHE A 12 -8.25 -8.47 5.59
C PHE A 12 -9.35 -7.93 4.68
N SER A 13 -9.52 -6.62 4.65
CA SER A 13 -10.33 -5.97 3.63
C SER A 13 -9.40 -5.40 2.56
N VAL A 14 -9.57 -5.84 1.33
CA VAL A 14 -8.91 -5.27 0.14
C VAL A 14 -9.99 -4.71 -0.77
N MET A 15 -9.79 -3.45 -1.18
CA MET A 15 -10.64 -2.85 -2.20
C MET A 15 -9.97 -2.99 -3.54
N GLU A 16 -10.58 -3.76 -4.43
CA GLU A 16 -10.16 -3.91 -5.82
C GLU A 16 -11.21 -3.22 -6.70
N GLY A 17 -10.90 -1.99 -7.13
CA GLY A 17 -11.88 -1.15 -7.83
C GLY A 17 -13.03 -0.69 -6.92
N ASN A 18 -14.25 -1.16 -7.19
CA ASN A 18 -15.47 -0.84 -6.43
C ASN A 18 -15.97 -1.98 -5.54
N GLU A 19 -15.26 -3.12 -5.51
CA GLU A 19 -15.64 -4.29 -4.73
C GLU A 19 -14.72 -4.43 -3.53
N GLU A 20 -15.31 -4.74 -2.37
CA GLU A 20 -14.58 -5.00 -1.13
C GLU A 20 -14.53 -6.50 -0.89
N GLU A 21 -13.33 -7.07 -0.97
CA GLU A 21 -13.10 -8.47 -0.65
C GLU A 21 -12.57 -8.62 0.78
N VAL A 22 -13.21 -9.51 1.54
CA VAL A 22 -12.86 -9.77 2.93
C VAL A 22 -12.31 -11.18 3.08
N TYR A 23 -11.04 -11.28 3.46
CA TYR A 23 -10.37 -12.54 3.76
C TYR A 23 -10.27 -12.75 5.27
N ILE A 24 -10.48 -13.99 5.72
CA ILE A 24 -10.38 -14.36 7.13
C ILE A 24 -9.30 -15.43 7.27
N VAL A 25 -8.27 -15.15 8.07
CA VAL A 25 -7.15 -16.06 8.32
C VAL A 25 -7.03 -16.30 9.82
N GLU A 26 -6.88 -17.56 10.24
CA GLU A 26 -6.60 -17.85 11.65
C GLU A 26 -5.24 -17.29 12.08
N ASP A 27 -5.20 -16.61 13.22
CA ASP A 27 -4.01 -15.94 13.77
C ASP A 27 -2.87 -16.94 14.04
N SER A 28 -3.21 -18.13 14.53
CA SER A 28 -2.25 -19.19 14.84
C SER A 28 -1.68 -19.93 13.61
N SER A 29 -2.28 -19.72 12.43
CA SER A 29 -1.84 -20.40 11.20
C SER A 29 -0.46 -19.90 10.74
N ALA A 30 0.25 -20.71 9.95
CA ALA A 30 1.53 -20.30 9.37
C ALA A 30 1.38 -19.04 8.50
N LEU A 31 0.24 -18.93 7.80
CA LEU A 31 -0.12 -17.77 7.00
C LEU A 31 -0.34 -16.53 7.88
N GLY A 32 -1.11 -16.65 8.97
CA GLY A 32 -1.35 -15.54 9.90
C GLY A 32 -0.06 -14.96 10.48
N LYS A 33 0.90 -15.81 10.84
CA LYS A 33 2.24 -15.38 11.29
C LYS A 33 3.03 -14.67 10.20
N LYS A 34 3.00 -15.19 8.96
CA LYS A 34 3.68 -14.57 7.82
C LYS A 34 3.11 -13.19 7.51
N ILE A 35 1.81 -13.02 7.63
CA ILE A 35 1.14 -11.74 7.46
C ILE A 35 1.58 -10.77 8.55
N GLN A 36 1.53 -11.15 9.82
CA GLN A 36 1.95 -10.26 10.91
C GLN A 36 3.41 -9.80 10.80
N ALA A 37 4.29 -10.66 10.30
CA ALA A 37 5.70 -10.34 10.15
C ALA A 37 5.99 -9.34 9.01
N ASN A 38 5.15 -9.32 7.96
CA ASN A 38 5.39 -8.53 6.75
C ASN A 38 4.42 -7.35 6.58
N PHE A 39 3.39 -7.26 7.43
CA PHE A 39 2.48 -6.13 7.43
C PHE A 39 3.22 -4.82 7.77
N PRO A 40 2.95 -3.69 7.10
CA PRO A 40 1.93 -3.45 6.07
C PRO A 40 2.39 -3.71 4.63
N TYR A 41 3.64 -4.11 4.42
CA TYR A 41 4.25 -4.26 3.10
C TYR A 41 4.18 -5.71 2.62
N LEU A 42 2.98 -6.12 2.26
CA LEU A 42 2.73 -7.43 1.67
C LEU A 42 1.69 -7.35 0.55
N GLU A 43 1.76 -8.32 -0.35
CA GLU A 43 0.78 -8.57 -1.40
C GLU A 43 0.08 -9.90 -1.12
N LEU A 44 -1.23 -9.93 -1.30
CA LEU A 44 -2.05 -11.13 -1.10
C LEU A 44 -1.92 -12.04 -2.31
N VAL A 45 -1.67 -13.32 -2.09
CA VAL A 45 -1.64 -14.35 -3.14
C VAL A 45 -2.93 -15.15 -3.04
N THR A 46 -3.82 -14.94 -4.01
CA THR A 46 -5.13 -15.58 -4.06
C THR A 46 -5.20 -16.57 -5.22
N GLU A 47 -5.63 -17.81 -4.94
CA GLU A 47 -5.95 -18.79 -5.98
C GLU A 47 -7.43 -19.13 -5.91
N ASN A 48 -8.16 -18.95 -7.02
CA ASN A 48 -9.61 -19.20 -7.11
C ASN A 48 -10.44 -18.44 -6.05
N GLY A 49 -10.06 -17.21 -5.71
CA GLY A 49 -10.75 -16.40 -4.69
C GLY A 49 -10.47 -16.82 -3.25
N VAL A 50 -9.52 -17.74 -3.02
CA VAL A 50 -9.05 -18.13 -1.68
C VAL A 50 -7.65 -17.57 -1.47
N LEU A 51 -7.44 -16.87 -0.34
CA LEU A 51 -6.12 -16.43 0.07
C LEU A 51 -5.26 -17.64 0.46
N THR A 52 -4.26 -17.96 -0.36
CA THR A 52 -3.39 -19.12 -0.16
C THR A 52 -2.04 -18.74 0.44
N ASP A 53 -1.51 -17.56 0.12
CA ASP A 53 -0.25 -17.06 0.67
C ASP A 53 -0.19 -15.53 0.70
N VAL A 54 0.90 -14.99 1.26
CA VAL A 54 1.28 -13.58 1.12
C VAL A 54 2.74 -13.45 0.70
N THR A 55 3.02 -12.47 -0.15
CA THR A 55 4.38 -12.16 -0.59
C THR A 55 4.81 -10.81 0.01
N PRO A 56 5.92 -10.73 0.75
CA PRO A 56 6.43 -9.45 1.21
C PRO A 56 6.83 -8.59 0.02
N ILE A 57 6.39 -7.34 0.02
CA ILE A 57 6.83 -6.36 -0.96
C ILE A 57 7.92 -5.47 -0.36
N PRO A 58 8.93 -5.09 -1.15
CA PRO A 58 9.93 -4.14 -0.68
C PRO A 58 9.25 -2.82 -0.34
N HIS A 59 9.44 -2.36 0.90
CA HIS A 59 9.08 -1.00 1.27
C HIS A 59 9.94 -0.05 0.44
N THR A 60 9.36 0.52 -0.60
CA THR A 60 9.98 1.66 -1.28
C THR A 60 9.65 2.87 -0.41
N PRO A 61 10.63 3.50 0.25
CA PRO A 61 10.35 4.75 0.94
C PRO A 61 9.75 5.72 -0.09
N PRO A 62 8.78 6.57 0.30
CA PRO A 62 8.27 7.59 -0.61
C PRO A 62 9.43 8.42 -1.14
N ASP A 63 9.31 8.89 -2.38
CA ASP A 63 10.29 9.82 -2.94
C ASP A 63 10.51 10.96 -1.95
N PRO A 64 11.78 11.34 -1.71
CA PRO A 64 12.07 12.46 -0.81
C PRO A 64 11.33 13.70 -1.33
N PRO A 65 10.85 14.57 -0.43
CA PRO A 65 10.26 15.83 -0.87
C PRO A 65 11.29 16.59 -1.73
N PRO A 66 10.83 17.32 -2.76
CA PRO A 66 11.73 18.05 -3.64
C PRO A 66 12.58 19.02 -2.82
N THR A 67 13.86 19.09 -3.18
CA THR A 67 14.83 19.98 -2.55
C THR A 67 14.43 21.45 -2.75
N THR A 68 15.01 22.34 -1.95
CA THR A 68 14.79 23.79 -2.10
C THR A 68 15.14 24.27 -3.51
N GLU A 69 16.20 23.72 -4.12
CA GLU A 69 16.65 24.08 -5.47
C GLU A 69 15.67 23.63 -6.55
N GLU A 70 15.14 22.40 -6.44
CA GLU A 70 14.10 21.89 -7.35
C GLU A 70 12.80 22.68 -7.22
N ARG A 71 12.42 23.05 -5.99
CA ARG A 71 11.24 23.88 -5.73
C ARG A 71 11.41 25.28 -6.33
N LEU A 72 12.60 25.87 -6.21
CA LEU A 72 12.88 27.18 -6.80
C LEU A 72 12.81 27.12 -8.32
N SER A 73 13.44 26.10 -8.93
CA SER A 73 13.42 25.89 -10.38
C SER A 73 12.00 25.69 -10.92
N ALA A 74 11.16 24.96 -10.20
CA ALA A 74 9.76 24.77 -10.56
C ALA A 74 8.94 26.07 -10.49
N VAL A 75 9.19 26.92 -9.49
CA VAL A 75 8.53 28.23 -9.36
C VAL A 75 8.99 29.18 -10.48
N GLU A 76 10.28 29.20 -10.78
CA GLU A 76 10.83 30.01 -11.88
C GLU A 76 10.27 29.58 -13.23
N ALA A 77 10.17 28.27 -13.48
CA ALA A 77 9.57 27.73 -14.70
C ALA A 77 8.08 28.10 -14.82
N ALA A 78 7.31 27.93 -13.74
CA ALA A 78 5.90 28.29 -13.71
C ALA A 78 5.68 29.80 -13.92
N LEU A 79 6.53 30.64 -13.33
CA LEU A 79 6.46 32.09 -13.51
C LEU A 79 6.76 32.49 -14.96
N LEU A 80 7.76 31.86 -15.59
CA LEU A 80 8.10 32.10 -16.99
C LEU A 80 6.95 31.71 -17.92
N GLU A 81 6.29 30.58 -17.67
CA GLU A 81 5.14 30.13 -18.45
C GLU A 81 3.97 31.13 -18.36
N VAL A 82 3.69 31.65 -17.16
CA VAL A 82 2.66 32.69 -16.96
C VAL A 82 3.00 33.97 -17.71
N ILE A 83 4.27 34.37 -17.76
CA ILE A 83 4.70 35.58 -18.47
C ILE A 83 4.64 35.39 -20.00
N LEU A 84 4.93 34.20 -20.51
CA LEU A 84 4.96 33.92 -21.94
C LEU A 84 3.57 33.63 -22.53
N ASN A 85 2.66 33.07 -21.74
CA ASN A 85 1.30 32.70 -22.16
C ASN A 85 0.20 33.64 -21.63
N GLY A 86 0.58 34.70 -20.89
CA GLY A 86 -0.31 35.69 -20.29
C GLY A 86 -0.45 36.99 -21.08
#